data_AF-A0A0M3IR24-F1
#
_entry.id   AF-A0A0M3IR24-F1
#
_cell.length_a   1.000
_cell.length_b   1.000
_cell.length_c   1.000
_cell.angle_alpha   90.00
_cell.angle_beta   90.00
_cell.angle_gamma   90.00
#
_symmetry.space_group_name_H-M   'P 1'
#
loop_
_entity.id
_entity.type
_entity.pdbx_description
1 polymer ?
#
loop_
_entity_poly.entity_id
_entity_poly.type
_entity_poly.pdbx_seq_one_letter_code
_entity_poly.pdbx_strand_id
1 'polypeptide(L)'
;PSTKEESCEREPCEEWSGWSEWSSCTRSCGGGEQERRRFCPSGSICDGRSRDVRPCNEEPCSEWTHWSRWEPCTTTCGIGKQQRFRQCLEGLSCPGRASEEKLCDAGPCPYWSPWQPWSECSKSCGTGQKYRIRFCEGGKTCEGNAEENVLCNQQECPQWADWTPWSTCSDSCGEGGTKLRTRNCLYNHARSSACEGSAQPFTTMRNKSRKGINQGSSCLH
;
A
#
# COMPACT_ATOMS: atom_id res chain seq x y z
N PRO A 1 -52.08 85.61 24.71
CA PRO A 1 -53.03 84.51 24.97
C PRO A 1 -52.43 83.53 25.98
N SER A 2 -52.85 83.62 27.25
CA SER A 2 -52.34 82.76 28.33
C SER A 2 -52.97 81.37 28.24
N THR A 3 -52.14 80.36 28.07
CA THR A 3 -52.53 78.95 28.23
C THR A 3 -52.92 78.72 29.69
N LYS A 4 -54.18 78.32 29.94
CA LYS A 4 -54.62 77.80 31.24
C LYS A 4 -54.41 76.29 31.23
N GLU A 5 -53.66 75.79 32.20
CA GLU A 5 -53.63 74.37 32.52
C GLU A 5 -54.66 74.13 33.62
N GLU A 6 -55.62 73.26 33.33
CA GLU A 6 -56.62 72.77 34.29
C GLU A 6 -56.20 71.39 34.75
N SER A 7 -56.01 71.23 36.06
CA SER A 7 -55.73 69.95 36.72
C SER A 7 -56.99 69.10 36.79
N CYS A 8 -56.95 67.89 36.24
CA CYS A 8 -58.03 66.92 36.38
C CYS A 8 -57.93 66.14 37.70
N GLU A 9 -59.06 65.93 38.37
CA GLU A 9 -59.19 64.98 39.47
C GLU A 9 -59.32 63.58 38.86
N ARG A 10 -58.41 62.66 39.18
CA ARG A 10 -58.44 61.27 38.69
C ARG A 10 -59.25 60.41 39.64
N GLU A 11 -60.21 59.65 39.10
CA GLU A 11 -60.95 58.63 39.86
C GLU A 11 -59.98 57.57 40.44
N PRO A 12 -60.24 57.07 41.66
CA PRO A 12 -59.40 56.03 42.26
C PRO A 12 -59.49 54.73 41.44
N CYS A 13 -58.33 54.26 40.96
CA CYS A 13 -58.25 53.00 40.23
C CYS A 13 -58.39 51.82 41.20
N GLU A 14 -59.06 50.75 40.76
CA GLU A 14 -59.17 49.52 41.55
C GLU A 14 -57.86 48.73 41.59
N GLU A 15 -57.70 47.91 42.64
CA GLU A 15 -56.53 47.04 42.80
C GLU A 15 -56.65 45.79 41.93
N TRP A 16 -55.57 45.44 41.22
CA TRP A 16 -55.50 44.22 40.42
C TRP A 16 -55.56 42.96 41.29
N SER A 17 -56.03 41.85 40.71
CA SER A 17 -55.75 40.53 41.30
C SER A 17 -54.25 40.27 41.43
N GLY A 18 -53.88 39.29 42.26
CA GLY A 18 -52.54 38.69 42.21
C GLY A 18 -52.21 38.20 40.80
N TRP A 19 -50.92 38.25 40.44
CA TRP A 19 -50.44 37.66 39.20
C TRP A 19 -50.60 36.14 39.24
N SER A 20 -50.94 35.55 38.10
CA SER A 20 -50.81 34.10 37.91
C SER A 20 -49.35 33.66 37.99
N GLU A 21 -49.15 32.36 38.14
CA GLU A 21 -47.88 31.73 37.83
C GLU A 21 -47.47 32.01 36.38
N TRP A 22 -46.15 31.97 36.14
CA TRP A 22 -45.61 32.06 34.79
C TRP A 22 -45.95 30.81 33.98
N SER A 23 -46.27 31.01 32.70
CA SER A 23 -46.41 29.91 31.75
C SER A 23 -45.11 29.14 31.56
N SER A 24 -45.19 27.96 30.96
CA SER A 24 -44.01 27.31 30.36
C SER A 24 -43.38 28.24 29.31
N CYS A 25 -42.06 28.14 29.13
CA CYS A 25 -41.36 28.91 28.11
C CYS A 25 -41.82 28.46 26.71
N THR A 26 -42.05 29.41 25.81
CA THR A 26 -42.48 29.10 24.42
C THR A 26 -41.44 28.32 23.62
N ARG A 27 -40.17 28.38 24.02
CA ARG A 27 -39.06 27.65 23.40
C ARG A 27 -38.19 26.99 24.46
N SER A 28 -37.61 25.85 24.15
CA SER A 28 -36.67 25.17 25.06
C SER A 28 -35.24 25.73 24.98
N CYS A 29 -34.90 26.48 23.93
CA CYS A 29 -33.61 27.11 23.68
C CYS A 29 -33.74 28.24 22.64
N GLY A 30 -32.69 29.03 22.47
CA GLY A 30 -32.56 30.08 21.45
C GLY A 30 -33.43 31.30 21.71
N GLY A 31 -33.81 31.53 22.97
CA GLY A 31 -34.65 32.64 23.42
C GLY A 31 -36.14 32.41 23.15
N GLY A 32 -36.90 32.19 24.22
CA GLY A 32 -38.37 32.17 24.23
C GLY A 32 -38.94 33.19 25.20
N GLU A 33 -40.26 33.14 25.37
CA GLU A 33 -41.00 34.02 26.27
C GLU A 33 -41.85 33.21 27.25
N GLN A 34 -41.99 33.71 28.47
CA GLN A 34 -43.01 33.28 29.43
C GLN A 34 -43.96 34.42 29.69
N GLU A 35 -45.22 34.07 29.93
CA GLU A 35 -46.28 35.03 30.19
C GLU A 35 -46.98 34.74 31.52
N ARG A 36 -47.37 35.79 32.23
CA ARG A 36 -48.34 35.71 33.33
C ARG A 36 -49.41 36.78 33.18
N ARG A 37 -50.58 36.52 33.76
CA ARG A 37 -51.76 37.41 33.67
C ARG A 37 -52.31 37.75 35.03
N ARG A 38 -53.01 38.88 35.11
CA ARG A 38 -53.85 39.30 36.23
C ARG A 38 -55.15 39.89 35.68
N PHE A 39 -56.23 39.82 36.45
CA PHE A 39 -57.53 40.31 36.02
C PHE A 39 -58.05 41.39 36.99
N CYS A 40 -58.89 42.28 36.46
CA CYS A 40 -59.55 43.33 37.23
C CYS A 40 -60.90 42.77 37.71
N PRO A 41 -61.09 42.49 39.01
CA PRO A 41 -62.21 41.69 39.52
C PRO A 41 -63.60 42.24 39.17
N SER A 42 -63.75 43.57 39.13
CA SER A 42 -65.05 44.24 38.97
C SER A 42 -65.35 44.69 37.53
N GLY A 43 -64.43 44.48 36.59
CA GLY A 43 -64.55 45.00 35.22
C GLY A 43 -64.34 46.53 35.08
N SER A 44 -63.96 47.19 36.18
CA SER A 44 -63.65 48.63 36.30
C SER A 44 -62.29 49.01 35.68
N ILE A 45 -61.91 50.29 35.76
CA ILE A 45 -60.63 50.80 35.27
C ILE A 45 -59.52 50.46 36.29
N CYS A 46 -58.70 49.45 35.99
CA CYS A 46 -57.46 49.15 36.69
C CYS A 46 -56.26 49.74 35.91
N ASP A 47 -55.38 50.51 36.55
CA ASP A 47 -54.22 51.15 35.88
C ASP A 47 -53.03 50.18 35.70
N GLY A 48 -52.41 50.21 34.52
CA GLY A 48 -51.30 49.34 34.13
C GLY A 48 -51.68 48.09 33.33
N ARG A 49 -50.67 47.26 33.01
CA ARG A 49 -50.84 46.09 32.12
C ARG A 49 -51.50 44.89 32.82
N SER A 50 -52.39 44.19 32.13
CA SER A 50 -53.00 42.91 32.56
C SER A 50 -52.14 41.68 32.23
N ARG A 51 -51.13 41.87 31.38
CA ARG A 51 -50.21 40.84 30.87
C ARG A 51 -48.77 41.27 31.12
N ASP A 52 -47.94 40.35 31.59
CA ASP A 52 -46.50 40.53 31.75
C ASP A 52 -45.78 39.41 30.99
N VAL A 53 -44.69 39.76 30.31
CA VAL A 53 -43.90 38.86 29.45
C VAL A 53 -42.43 39.03 29.83
N ARG A 54 -41.71 37.91 29.94
CA ARG A 54 -40.25 37.90 30.19
C ARG A 54 -39.52 36.91 29.28
N PRO A 55 -38.26 37.16 28.93
CA PRO A 55 -37.44 36.21 28.21
C PRO A 55 -37.12 34.97 29.06
N CYS A 56 -36.89 33.84 28.39
CA CYS A 56 -36.48 32.57 28.99
C CYS A 56 -35.67 31.75 27.99
N ASN A 57 -34.87 30.80 28.49
CA ASN A 57 -34.08 29.86 27.67
C ASN A 57 -33.25 30.55 26.57
N GLU A 58 -32.51 31.59 26.95
CA GLU A 58 -31.68 32.42 26.05
C GLU A 58 -30.42 31.70 25.54
N GLU A 59 -30.08 30.55 26.13
CA GLU A 59 -28.98 29.71 25.67
C GLU A 59 -29.19 29.26 24.22
N PRO A 60 -28.16 29.29 23.36
CA PRO A 60 -28.24 28.83 21.99
C PRO A 60 -28.78 27.40 21.88
N CYS A 61 -29.50 27.12 20.80
CA CYS A 61 -29.93 25.76 20.50
C CYS A 61 -28.75 24.93 19.97
N SER A 62 -28.66 23.69 20.43
CA SER A 62 -27.68 22.73 19.93
C SER A 62 -28.07 22.29 18.52
N GLU A 63 -27.26 22.61 17.52
CA GLU A 63 -27.55 22.28 16.12
C GLU A 63 -26.39 21.54 15.45
N TRP A 64 -26.71 20.55 14.63
CA TRP A 64 -25.70 19.87 13.83
C TRP A 64 -25.24 20.76 12.67
N THR A 65 -23.94 20.82 12.42
CA THR A 65 -23.42 21.28 11.13
C THR A 65 -23.92 20.39 10.01
N HIS A 66 -23.80 20.88 8.77
CA HIS A 66 -23.86 19.99 7.61
C HIS A 66 -22.80 18.89 7.72
N TRP A 67 -23.14 17.72 7.19
CA TRP A 67 -22.19 16.63 7.02
C TRP A 67 -21.01 17.08 6.15
N SER A 68 -19.81 16.65 6.53
CA SER A 68 -18.65 16.72 5.66
C SER A 68 -18.88 15.92 4.38
N ARG A 69 -18.02 16.14 3.39
CA ARG A 69 -17.88 15.17 2.29
C ARG A 69 -17.46 13.82 2.86
N TRP A 70 -17.84 12.75 2.17
CA TRP A 70 -17.30 11.42 2.45
C TRP A 70 -15.80 11.44 2.23
N GLU A 71 -15.07 10.89 3.20
CA GLU A 71 -13.66 10.60 3.03
C GLU A 71 -13.46 9.53 1.93
N PRO A 72 -12.24 9.45 1.35
CA PRO A 72 -11.90 8.38 0.42
C PRO A 72 -12.14 6.99 1.01
N CYS A 73 -12.31 5.99 0.15
CA CYS A 73 -12.46 4.60 0.59
C CYS A 73 -11.20 4.16 1.34
N THR A 74 -11.36 3.45 2.47
CA THR A 74 -10.23 2.96 3.28
C THR A 74 -9.32 2.01 2.51
N THR A 75 -9.82 1.40 1.43
CA THR A 75 -9.07 0.51 0.56
C THR A 75 -8.92 1.14 -0.83
N THR A 76 -7.82 0.80 -1.50
CA THR A 76 -7.58 1.17 -2.90
C THR A 76 -8.23 0.20 -3.89
N CYS A 77 -8.64 -0.98 -3.40
CA CYS A 77 -9.38 -2.00 -4.12
C CYS A 77 -10.25 -2.81 -3.14
N GLY A 78 -11.19 -3.59 -3.67
CA GLY A 78 -12.12 -4.42 -2.92
C GLY A 78 -13.13 -3.60 -2.12
N ILE A 79 -13.76 -4.27 -1.16
CA ILE A 79 -14.71 -3.65 -0.26
C ILE A 79 -13.96 -2.94 0.88
N GLY A 80 -14.19 -1.64 0.99
CA GLY A 80 -13.71 -0.82 2.08
C GLY A 80 -14.84 -0.10 2.80
N LYS A 81 -14.48 0.91 3.58
CA LYS A 81 -15.40 1.79 4.29
C LYS A 81 -15.11 3.24 3.94
N GLN A 82 -16.13 4.09 4.00
CA GLN A 82 -15.98 5.54 3.97
C GLN A 82 -16.64 6.11 5.21
N GLN A 83 -16.05 7.17 5.74
CA GLN A 83 -16.61 7.90 6.87
C GLN A 83 -16.89 9.35 6.51
N ARG A 84 -17.86 9.94 7.19
CA ARG A 84 -18.12 11.38 7.18
C ARG A 84 -18.51 11.84 8.58
N PHE A 85 -18.32 13.13 8.82
CA PHE A 85 -18.45 13.72 10.14
C PHE A 85 -19.31 14.97 10.11
N ARG A 86 -19.92 15.29 11.24
CA ARG A 86 -20.59 16.57 11.52
C ARG A 86 -20.29 16.97 12.96
N GLN A 87 -20.39 18.26 13.25
CA GLN A 87 -20.10 18.81 14.58
C GLN A 87 -21.38 19.38 15.19
N CYS A 88 -21.49 19.32 16.50
CA CYS A 88 -22.59 19.95 17.23
C CYS A 88 -22.15 21.39 17.54
N LEU A 89 -22.85 22.37 16.99
CA LEU A 89 -22.64 23.79 17.30
C LEU A 89 -23.41 24.17 18.56
N GLU A 90 -22.74 24.95 19.41
CA GLU A 90 -23.28 25.68 20.57
C GLU A 90 -24.32 24.88 21.38
N GLY A 91 -23.85 23.78 21.98
CA GLY A 91 -24.67 22.90 22.80
C GLY A 91 -23.89 21.76 23.45
N LEU A 92 -24.31 21.35 24.65
CA LEU A 92 -23.66 20.27 25.42
C LEU A 92 -23.90 18.88 24.82
N SER A 93 -24.97 18.69 24.02
CA SER A 93 -25.30 17.40 23.40
C SER A 93 -26.32 17.55 22.26
N CYS A 94 -25.95 17.19 21.03
CA CYS A 94 -26.88 17.06 19.91
C CYS A 94 -27.36 15.60 19.78
N PRO A 95 -28.66 15.35 19.53
CA PRO A 95 -29.18 14.00 19.38
C PRO A 95 -28.68 13.34 18.08
N GLY A 96 -28.22 12.09 18.19
CA GLY A 96 -27.73 11.29 17.06
C GLY A 96 -26.20 11.18 17.00
N ARG A 97 -25.68 10.56 15.92
CA ARG A 97 -24.25 10.30 15.78
C ARG A 97 -23.52 11.47 15.10
N ALA A 98 -22.32 11.77 15.57
CA ALA A 98 -21.42 12.75 14.95
C ALA A 98 -20.65 12.17 13.74
N SER A 99 -20.58 10.84 13.65
CA SER A 99 -19.95 10.11 12.55
C SER A 99 -20.93 9.15 11.89
N GLU A 100 -20.75 8.97 10.59
CA GLU A 100 -21.47 7.99 9.79
C GLU A 100 -20.48 7.20 8.94
N GLU A 101 -20.74 5.91 8.80
CA GLU A 101 -19.92 4.97 8.03
C GLU A 101 -20.79 4.26 7.00
N LYS A 102 -20.25 4.06 5.80
CA LYS A 102 -20.85 3.19 4.78
C LYS A 102 -19.79 2.34 4.11
N LEU A 103 -20.22 1.27 3.45
CA LEU A 103 -19.37 0.48 2.57
C LEU A 103 -19.08 1.24 1.27
N CYS A 104 -17.89 1.02 0.74
CA CYS A 104 -17.48 1.42 -0.60
C CYS A 104 -16.90 0.22 -1.34
N ASP A 105 -17.07 0.22 -2.66
CA ASP A 105 -16.42 -0.74 -3.56
C ASP A 105 -15.39 0.03 -4.39
N ALA A 106 -14.11 -0.26 -4.15
CA ALA A 106 -12.99 0.33 -4.86
C ALA A 106 -12.59 -0.47 -6.13
N GLY A 107 -13.43 -1.42 -6.55
CA GLY A 107 -13.20 -2.29 -7.71
C GLY A 107 -12.41 -3.55 -7.35
N PRO A 108 -12.15 -4.45 -8.31
CA PRO A 108 -11.42 -5.69 -8.05
C PRO A 108 -9.98 -5.43 -7.59
N CYS A 109 -9.48 -6.26 -6.66
CA CYS A 109 -8.09 -6.16 -6.21
C CYS A 109 -7.09 -6.74 -7.21
N PRO A 110 -5.88 -6.15 -7.31
CA PRO A 110 -4.82 -6.73 -8.12
C PRO A 110 -4.42 -8.10 -7.59
N TYR A 111 -4.19 -9.06 -8.47
CA TYR A 111 -3.78 -10.40 -8.11
C TYR A 111 -2.69 -10.92 -9.04
N TRP A 112 -1.93 -11.89 -8.56
CA TRP A 112 -0.93 -12.57 -9.37
C TRP A 112 -1.58 -13.57 -10.32
N SER A 113 -1.22 -13.50 -11.60
CA SER A 113 -1.47 -14.60 -12.52
C SER A 113 -0.84 -15.90 -12.00
N PRO A 114 -1.28 -17.07 -12.48
CA PRO A 114 -0.50 -18.30 -12.32
C PRO A 114 0.93 -18.08 -12.79
N TRP A 115 1.87 -18.73 -12.11
CA TRP A 115 3.25 -18.77 -12.57
C TRP A 115 3.32 -19.40 -13.96
N GLN A 116 4.11 -18.79 -14.85
CA GLN A 116 4.52 -19.46 -16.07
C GLN A 116 5.36 -20.71 -15.75
N PRO A 117 5.48 -21.65 -16.70
CA PRO A 117 6.42 -22.76 -16.58
C PRO A 117 7.84 -22.27 -16.29
N TRP A 118 8.62 -23.08 -15.60
CA TRP A 118 10.05 -22.82 -15.44
C TRP A 118 10.74 -22.74 -16.79
N SER A 119 11.71 -21.83 -16.90
CA SER A 119 12.68 -21.84 -18.00
C SER A 119 13.47 -23.15 -17.99
N GLU A 120 14.10 -23.45 -19.12
CA GLU A 120 15.18 -24.42 -19.16
C GLU A 120 16.31 -24.01 -18.20
N CYS A 121 17.02 -25.01 -17.68
CA CYS A 121 18.16 -24.75 -16.82
C CYS A 121 19.32 -24.18 -17.64
N SER A 122 19.96 -23.11 -17.15
CA SER A 122 21.07 -22.44 -17.85
C SER A 122 22.29 -23.34 -18.08
N LYS A 123 22.43 -24.42 -17.32
CA LYS A 123 23.46 -25.45 -17.51
C LYS A 123 22.84 -26.83 -17.40
N SER A 124 23.35 -27.79 -18.16
CA SER A 124 22.99 -29.20 -18.03
C SER A 124 23.68 -29.90 -16.85
N CYS A 125 24.74 -29.31 -16.28
CA CYS A 125 25.48 -29.78 -15.11
C CYS A 125 26.25 -28.61 -14.46
N GLY A 126 26.86 -28.83 -13.29
CA GLY A 126 27.75 -27.86 -12.66
C GLY A 126 27.01 -26.62 -12.12
N THR A 127 25.81 -26.85 -11.60
CA THR A 127 24.92 -25.84 -10.98
C THR A 127 24.55 -24.72 -11.94
N GLY A 128 23.41 -24.90 -12.60
CA GLY A 128 22.72 -23.88 -13.38
C GLY A 128 21.66 -23.15 -12.55
N GLN A 129 20.96 -22.24 -13.21
CA GLN A 129 19.80 -21.52 -12.69
C GLN A 129 18.66 -21.63 -13.69
N LYS A 130 17.45 -21.66 -13.16
CA LYS A 130 16.22 -21.52 -13.93
C LYS A 130 15.33 -20.50 -13.25
N TYR A 131 14.49 -19.84 -14.04
CA TYR A 131 13.59 -18.81 -13.54
C TYR A 131 12.17 -19.06 -14.04
N ARG A 132 11.19 -18.45 -13.37
CA ARG A 132 9.82 -18.34 -13.86
C ARG A 132 9.28 -16.96 -13.54
N ILE A 133 8.31 -16.53 -14.33
CA ILE A 133 7.70 -15.21 -14.18
C ILE A 133 6.18 -15.34 -14.04
N ARG A 134 5.57 -14.33 -13.44
CA ARG A 134 4.12 -14.14 -13.33
C ARG A 134 3.79 -12.67 -13.52
N PHE A 135 2.56 -12.37 -13.90
CA PHE A 135 2.12 -11.01 -14.18
C PHE A 135 1.12 -10.55 -13.13
N CYS A 136 1.13 -9.25 -12.83
CA CYS A 136 0.11 -8.64 -11.99
C CYS A 136 -1.10 -8.28 -12.87
N GLU A 137 -2.26 -8.83 -12.54
CA GLU A 137 -3.52 -8.59 -13.25
C GLU A 137 -4.47 -7.80 -12.35
N GLY A 138 -5.38 -7.03 -12.95
CA GLY A 138 -6.37 -6.25 -12.20
C GLY A 138 -5.83 -4.99 -11.51
N GLY A 139 -4.59 -4.57 -11.78
CA GLY A 139 -4.03 -3.33 -11.25
C GLY A 139 -2.62 -3.00 -11.74
N LYS A 140 -2.00 -2.01 -11.10
CA LYS A 140 -0.64 -1.55 -11.43
C LYS A 140 0.46 -2.27 -10.64
N THR A 141 0.14 -2.73 -9.43
CA THR A 141 1.12 -3.30 -8.49
C THR A 141 0.48 -4.44 -7.71
N CYS A 142 1.21 -5.54 -7.55
CA CYS A 142 0.84 -6.67 -6.72
C CYS A 142 1.93 -6.87 -5.65
N GLU A 143 1.54 -7.30 -4.45
CA GLU A 143 2.48 -7.55 -3.37
C GLU A 143 3.28 -8.84 -3.60
N GLY A 144 4.62 -8.76 -3.54
CA GLY A 144 5.54 -9.87 -3.74
C GLY A 144 6.31 -9.81 -5.06
N ASN A 145 7.06 -10.87 -5.37
CA ASN A 145 7.97 -10.89 -6.51
C ASN A 145 7.27 -11.35 -7.80
N ALA A 146 7.56 -10.69 -8.93
CA ALA A 146 7.09 -11.08 -10.26
C ALA A 146 7.95 -12.18 -10.91
N GLU A 147 9.16 -12.40 -10.39
CA GLU A 147 10.13 -13.37 -10.87
C GLU A 147 10.63 -14.22 -9.70
N GLU A 148 10.85 -15.51 -9.96
CA GLU A 148 11.49 -16.43 -9.04
C GLU A 148 12.63 -17.14 -9.75
N ASN A 149 13.79 -17.24 -9.10
CA ASN A 149 14.99 -17.91 -9.60
C ASN A 149 15.41 -19.01 -8.62
N VAL A 150 15.74 -20.19 -9.14
CA VAL A 150 16.22 -21.33 -8.35
C VAL A 150 17.39 -22.02 -9.02
N LEU A 151 18.24 -22.65 -8.20
CA LEU A 151 19.30 -23.52 -8.70
C LEU A 151 18.73 -24.79 -9.33
N CYS A 152 19.40 -25.28 -10.36
CA CYS A 152 19.08 -26.53 -11.03
C CYS A 152 20.35 -27.24 -11.49
N ASN A 153 20.24 -28.53 -11.81
CA ASN A 153 21.35 -29.33 -12.36
C ASN A 153 22.65 -29.23 -11.53
N GLN A 154 22.52 -29.48 -10.22
CA GLN A 154 23.63 -29.38 -9.25
C GLN A 154 24.60 -30.56 -9.29
N GLN A 155 24.33 -31.57 -10.12
CA GLN A 155 25.29 -32.65 -10.39
C GLN A 155 26.61 -32.11 -10.95
N GLU A 156 27.70 -32.79 -10.63
CA GLU A 156 29.00 -32.49 -11.22
C GLU A 156 28.97 -32.65 -12.74
N CYS A 157 29.80 -31.89 -13.44
CA CYS A 157 29.96 -32.08 -14.88
C CYS A 157 30.96 -33.19 -15.19
N PRO A 158 30.80 -33.94 -16.29
CA PRO A 158 31.87 -34.78 -16.82
C PRO A 158 33.13 -33.94 -17.09
N GLN A 159 34.28 -34.43 -16.63
CA GLN A 159 35.56 -33.75 -16.78
C GLN A 159 36.61 -34.66 -17.40
N TRP A 160 37.51 -34.06 -18.17
CA TRP A 160 38.69 -34.75 -18.67
C TRP A 160 39.67 -35.00 -17.51
N ALA A 161 40.07 -36.25 -17.33
CA ALA A 161 41.25 -36.57 -16.55
C ALA A 161 42.51 -35.98 -17.19
N ASP A 162 43.58 -35.91 -16.40
CA ASP A 162 44.89 -35.52 -16.92
C ASP A 162 45.32 -36.40 -18.09
N TRP A 163 46.04 -35.79 -19.02
CA TRP A 163 46.66 -36.52 -20.11
C TRP A 163 47.70 -37.50 -19.56
N THR A 164 47.72 -38.72 -20.10
CA THR A 164 48.86 -39.63 -19.88
C THR A 164 50.15 -38.96 -20.37
N PRO A 165 51.32 -39.35 -19.83
CA PRO A 165 52.59 -38.97 -20.41
C PRO A 165 52.65 -39.31 -21.91
N TRP A 166 53.42 -38.53 -22.67
CA TRP A 166 53.68 -38.83 -24.08
C TRP A 166 54.41 -40.16 -24.22
N SER A 167 54.01 -40.96 -25.20
CA SER A 167 54.72 -42.17 -25.60
C SER A 167 56.12 -41.84 -26.11
N THR A 168 56.96 -42.87 -26.21
CA THR A 168 58.18 -42.81 -27.03
C THR A 168 57.82 -42.52 -28.49
N CYS A 169 58.82 -42.02 -29.23
CA CYS A 169 58.67 -41.76 -30.66
C CYS A 169 58.46 -43.07 -31.42
N SER A 170 57.54 -43.09 -32.40
CA SER A 170 57.33 -44.25 -33.27
C SER A 170 58.61 -44.61 -34.04
N ASP A 171 59.38 -43.60 -34.42
CA ASP A 171 60.57 -43.76 -35.26
C ASP A 171 61.81 -43.50 -34.41
N SER A 172 62.77 -44.42 -34.47
CA SER A 172 64.07 -44.28 -33.82
C SER A 172 65.02 -43.36 -34.60
N CYS A 173 64.79 -43.18 -35.91
CA CYS A 173 65.50 -42.24 -36.78
C CYS A 173 64.61 -41.83 -37.98
N GLY A 174 64.81 -40.61 -38.52
CA GLY A 174 64.04 -40.07 -39.66
C GLY A 174 63.15 -38.86 -39.32
N GLU A 175 62.54 -38.26 -40.35
CA GLU A 175 61.53 -37.19 -40.20
C GLU A 175 60.13 -37.77 -40.30
N GLY A 176 59.22 -37.41 -39.38
CA GLY A 176 57.81 -37.79 -39.44
C GLY A 176 57.28 -38.66 -38.30
N GLY A 177 58.13 -39.03 -37.32
CA GLY A 177 57.72 -39.83 -36.18
C GLY A 177 56.58 -39.22 -35.35
N THR A 178 55.74 -40.08 -34.79
CA THR A 178 54.56 -39.69 -34.00
C THR A 178 54.72 -40.06 -32.52
N LYS A 179 54.06 -39.30 -31.66
CA LYS A 179 53.89 -39.61 -30.23
C LYS A 179 52.43 -39.59 -29.87
N LEU A 180 52.03 -40.51 -29.01
CA LEU A 180 50.66 -40.69 -28.56
C LEU A 180 50.55 -40.34 -27.08
N ARG A 181 49.41 -39.80 -26.69
CA ARG A 181 48.96 -39.71 -25.31
C ARG A 181 47.46 -39.94 -25.31
N THR A 182 46.85 -40.25 -24.18
CA THR A 182 45.40 -40.41 -24.08
C THR A 182 44.89 -39.73 -22.84
N ARG A 183 43.60 -39.46 -22.78
CA ARG A 183 42.93 -39.01 -21.56
C ARG A 183 41.59 -39.72 -21.45
N ASN A 184 41.14 -39.93 -20.23
CA ASN A 184 39.82 -40.48 -19.96
C ASN A 184 38.84 -39.35 -19.64
N CYS A 185 37.60 -39.48 -20.08
CA CYS A 185 36.52 -38.66 -19.56
C CYS A 185 35.98 -39.34 -18.29
N LEU A 186 35.79 -38.57 -17.23
CA LEU A 186 35.32 -39.01 -15.93
C LEU A 186 34.00 -38.31 -15.58
N TYR A 187 33.06 -39.06 -15.01
CA TYR A 187 31.82 -38.55 -14.43
C TYR A 187 31.56 -39.31 -13.13
N ASN A 188 31.40 -38.62 -12.00
CA ASN A 188 31.30 -39.22 -10.67
C ASN A 188 32.39 -40.28 -10.41
N HIS A 189 33.65 -39.94 -10.72
CA HIS A 189 34.82 -40.83 -10.63
C HIS A 189 34.78 -42.13 -11.46
N ALA A 190 33.80 -42.29 -12.36
CA ALA A 190 33.72 -43.41 -13.30
C ALA A 190 34.04 -42.95 -14.74
N ARG A 191 34.54 -43.87 -15.58
CA ARG A 191 34.75 -43.59 -17.01
C ARG A 191 33.42 -43.29 -17.69
N SER A 192 33.39 -42.22 -18.48
CA SER A 192 32.21 -41.75 -19.22
C SER A 192 32.60 -41.35 -20.66
N SER A 193 31.61 -41.23 -21.55
CA SER A 193 31.77 -40.68 -22.91
C SER A 193 31.11 -39.31 -23.08
N ALA A 194 30.66 -38.69 -21.98
CA ALA A 194 29.88 -37.46 -22.00
C ALA A 194 30.70 -36.16 -22.10
N CYS A 195 32.04 -36.24 -22.06
CA CYS A 195 32.88 -35.08 -22.22
C CYS A 195 32.98 -34.68 -23.69
N GLU A 196 32.89 -33.38 -23.96
CA GLU A 196 33.02 -32.84 -25.31
C GLU A 196 34.50 -32.77 -25.74
N GLY A 197 34.79 -33.19 -26.97
CA GLY A 197 36.13 -33.22 -27.57
C GLY A 197 36.79 -34.60 -27.64
N SER A 198 38.02 -34.67 -28.18
CA SER A 198 38.72 -35.95 -28.42
C SER A 198 39.46 -36.46 -27.18
N ALA A 199 39.43 -37.79 -26.97
CA ALA A 199 40.23 -38.52 -25.98
C ALA A 199 41.65 -38.87 -26.47
N GLN A 200 41.92 -38.67 -27.76
CA GLN A 200 43.20 -38.96 -28.42
C GLN A 200 43.73 -37.73 -29.18
N PRO A 201 45.05 -37.48 -29.19
CA PRO A 201 45.67 -36.45 -29.99
C PRO A 201 45.78 -36.92 -31.45
N PHE A 202 45.47 -36.04 -32.39
CA PHE A 202 45.97 -36.13 -33.76
C PHE A 202 47.05 -35.07 -33.93
N THR A 203 48.32 -35.42 -33.68
CA THR A 203 49.45 -34.53 -33.94
C THR A 203 50.57 -35.28 -34.64
N THR A 204 50.65 -35.14 -35.96
CA THR A 204 51.85 -35.45 -36.76
C THR A 204 52.85 -34.31 -36.58
N MET A 205 54.03 -34.60 -36.05
CA MET A 205 55.12 -33.63 -35.95
C MET A 205 55.79 -33.50 -37.33
N ARG A 206 55.48 -32.44 -38.09
CA ARG A 206 56.44 -31.94 -39.09
C ARG A 206 57.45 -31.07 -38.35
N ASN A 207 58.69 -31.53 -38.26
CA ASN A 207 59.78 -30.65 -37.82
C ASN A 207 59.81 -29.45 -38.78
N LYS A 208 59.72 -28.22 -38.24
CA LYS A 208 60.18 -27.04 -38.98
C LYS A 208 61.63 -27.32 -39.36
N SER A 209 61.91 -27.47 -40.65
CA SER A 209 63.27 -27.64 -41.14
C SER A 209 64.17 -26.58 -40.51
N ARG A 210 65.18 -27.03 -39.78
CA ARG A 210 66.38 -26.21 -39.56
C ARG A 210 66.99 -25.95 -40.93
N LYS A 211 66.67 -24.81 -41.56
CA LYS A 211 67.64 -24.16 -42.44
C LYS A 211 68.64 -23.49 -41.52
N GLY A 212 69.87 -24.02 -41.55
CA GLY A 212 70.92 -23.67 -40.60
C GLY A 212 71.40 -22.24 -40.72
N ILE A 213 72.05 -21.79 -39.65
CA ILE A 213 73.26 -20.97 -39.68
C ILE A 213 74.12 -21.46 -38.50
N ASN A 214 75.40 -21.63 -38.79
CA ASN A 214 76.51 -22.04 -37.94
C ASN A 214 76.73 -21.18 -36.69
N GLN A 215 77.64 -21.69 -35.85
CA GLN A 215 78.30 -21.14 -34.64
C GLN A 215 77.63 -21.63 -33.35
N GLY A 216 78.25 -22.40 -32.46
CA GLY A 216 79.64 -22.81 -32.27
C GLY A 216 79.85 -22.93 -30.76
N SER A 217 80.57 -23.96 -30.30
CA SER A 217 80.98 -24.21 -28.88
C SER A 217 79.82 -24.49 -27.90
N SER A 218 79.91 -25.31 -26.86
CA SER A 218 80.85 -26.32 -26.34
C SER A 218 80.10 -27.00 -25.19
N CYS A 219 80.10 -28.32 -25.08
CA CYS A 219 79.93 -29.04 -23.81
C CYS A 219 80.80 -30.31 -23.87
N LEU A 220 82.00 -30.22 -23.31
CA LEU A 220 82.73 -31.34 -22.72
C LEU A 220 82.26 -31.48 -21.26
N HIS A 221 82.11 -32.74 -20.81
CA HIS A 221 82.06 -33.25 -19.42
C HIS A 221 81.35 -32.40 -18.36
#